data_AF-A0A9D2IN52-F1
#
_entry.id   AF-A0A9D2IN52-F1
#
_cell.length_a   1.000
_cell.length_b   1.000
_cell.length_c   1.000
_cell.angle_alpha   90.00
_cell.angle_beta   90.00
_cell.angle_gamma   90.00
#
_symmetry.space_group_name_H-M   'P 1'
#
loop_
_entity.id
_entity.type
_entity.pdbx_description
1 polymer ?
#
loop_
_entity_poly.entity_id
_entity_poly.type
_entity_poly.pdbx_seq_one_letter_code
_entity_poly.pdbx_strand_id
1 'polypeptide(L)'
;MEELNIYQDIAQRTDGDIYIGVVGPVRTGKSTFIKRFMDTLVLPNITSDYRRERANDELPQSAAGRTIMTTEPKFIPEEAVEVRLDGNSVFRVRMIDCVGYIVPSSLGYIENDQPRMVMTPWYDEPVLFDMAAEIGTRKVINEHSTIGLVVTTDGSISDIPRE
;
A
#
# COMPACT_ATOMS: atom_id res chain seq x y z
N MET A 1 31.59 -8.20 -1.66
CA MET A 1 31.16 -7.12 -2.58
C MET A 1 30.10 -7.72 -3.50
N GLU A 2 28.85 -7.70 -3.08
CA GLU A 2 27.70 -8.23 -3.86
C GLU A 2 26.43 -7.36 -3.68
N GLU A 3 26.42 -6.42 -2.73
CA GLU A 3 25.24 -5.59 -2.41
C GLU A 3 24.92 -4.47 -3.43
N LEU A 4 25.80 -4.21 -4.40
CA LEU A 4 25.65 -3.08 -5.33
C LEU A 4 24.75 -3.35 -6.55
N ASN A 5 24.25 -4.59 -6.75
CA ASN A 5 23.58 -4.94 -8.01
C ASN A 5 22.05 -4.96 -7.94
N ILE A 6 21.42 -5.12 -6.77
CA ILE A 6 19.95 -5.30 -6.70
C ILE A 6 19.21 -4.02 -7.11
N TYR A 7 19.62 -2.85 -6.59
CA TYR A 7 18.94 -1.59 -6.91
C TYR A 7 19.13 -1.19 -8.38
N GLN A 8 20.31 -1.44 -8.94
CA GLN A 8 20.59 -1.19 -10.36
C GLN A 8 19.82 -2.15 -11.25
N ASP A 9 19.75 -3.44 -10.90
CA ASP A 9 18.97 -4.44 -11.62
C ASP A 9 17.47 -4.11 -11.63
N ILE A 10 16.91 -3.70 -10.47
CA ILE A 10 15.51 -3.29 -10.38
C ILE A 10 15.29 -2.07 -11.28
N ALA A 11 16.11 -1.02 -11.14
CA ALA A 11 15.97 0.19 -11.95
C ALA A 11 16.09 -0.12 -13.46
N GLN A 12 17.01 -0.99 -13.89
CA GLN A 12 17.13 -1.36 -15.30
C GLN A 12 15.93 -2.16 -15.80
N ARG A 13 15.41 -3.11 -15.00
CA ARG A 13 14.27 -3.95 -15.41
C ARG A 13 12.97 -3.20 -15.43
N THR A 14 12.84 -2.16 -14.60
CA THR A 14 11.63 -1.35 -14.50
C THR A 14 11.73 -0.03 -15.23
N ASP A 15 12.76 0.17 -16.06
CA ASP A 15 13.04 1.42 -16.78
C ASP A 15 13.05 2.67 -15.87
N GLY A 16 13.52 2.48 -14.64
CA GLY A 16 13.58 3.51 -13.61
C GLY A 16 12.28 3.73 -12.84
N ASP A 17 11.16 3.09 -13.19
CA ASP A 17 9.87 3.28 -12.50
C ASP A 17 9.53 2.11 -11.58
N ILE A 18 9.49 2.35 -10.26
CA ILE A 18 9.20 1.35 -9.24
C ILE A 18 7.81 1.58 -8.64
N TYR A 19 6.91 0.63 -8.91
CA TYR A 19 5.57 0.59 -8.33
C TYR A 19 5.50 -0.51 -7.26
N ILE A 20 5.27 -0.11 -6.01
CA ILE A 20 5.26 -1.03 -4.87
C ILE A 20 3.82 -1.29 -4.43
N GLY A 21 3.32 -2.48 -4.69
CA GLY A 21 2.04 -2.95 -4.18
C GLY A 21 2.20 -3.53 -2.78
N VAL A 22 1.61 -2.89 -1.77
CA VAL A 22 1.68 -3.36 -0.37
C VAL A 22 0.38 -4.08 -0.01
N VAL A 23 0.48 -5.37 0.27
CA VAL A 23 -0.66 -6.28 0.40
C VAL A 23 -0.57 -7.10 1.68
N GLY A 24 -1.68 -7.71 2.09
CA GLY A 24 -1.74 -8.54 3.30
C GLY A 24 -3.00 -8.27 4.14
N PRO A 25 -3.18 -9.01 5.24
CA PRO A 25 -4.41 -8.94 6.02
C PRO A 25 -4.69 -7.55 6.60
N VAL A 26 -5.94 -7.29 6.98
CA VAL A 26 -6.28 -6.09 7.74
C VAL A 26 -5.53 -6.05 9.07
N ARG A 27 -5.16 -4.84 9.52
CA ARG A 27 -4.42 -4.59 10.77
C ARG A 27 -3.04 -5.29 10.90
N THR A 28 -2.36 -5.56 9.80
CA THR A 28 -0.97 -6.06 9.81
C THR A 28 0.09 -4.96 9.72
N GLY A 29 -0.31 -3.68 9.67
CA GLY A 29 0.62 -2.55 9.61
C GLY A 29 0.98 -2.08 8.19
N LYS A 30 0.25 -2.51 7.14
CA LYS A 30 0.46 -2.05 5.74
C LYS A 30 0.57 -0.53 5.61
N SER A 31 -0.43 0.21 6.06
CA SER A 31 -0.45 1.67 5.99
C SER A 31 0.65 2.32 6.84
N THR A 32 1.01 1.70 7.98
CA THR A 32 2.15 2.15 8.80
C THR A 32 3.48 1.98 8.09
N PHE A 33 3.67 0.87 7.37
CA PHE A 33 4.85 0.63 6.55
C PHE A 33 4.94 1.67 5.42
N ILE A 34 3.85 1.90 4.67
CA ILE A 34 3.79 2.91 3.60
C ILE A 34 4.15 4.28 4.16
N LYS A 35 3.51 4.70 5.26
CA LYS A 35 3.79 5.99 5.89
C LYS A 35 5.27 6.13 6.25
N ARG A 36 5.86 5.14 6.94
CA ARG A 36 7.27 5.18 7.31
C ARG A 36 8.20 5.19 6.09
N PHE A 37 7.90 4.42 5.06
CA PHE A 37 8.69 4.40 3.83
C PHE A 37 8.64 5.77 3.15
N MET A 38 7.45 6.37 3.05
CA MET A 38 7.26 7.70 2.50
C MET A 38 8.01 8.78 3.30
N ASP A 39 7.86 8.80 4.62
CA ASP A 39 8.48 9.78 5.52
C ASP A 39 10.02 9.71 5.47
N THR A 40 10.59 8.51 5.35
CA THR A 40 12.04 8.29 5.47
C THR A 40 12.77 8.35 4.15
N LEU A 41 12.18 7.85 3.06
CA LEU A 41 12.87 7.67 1.78
C LEU A 41 12.27 8.51 0.65
N VAL A 42 10.99 8.85 0.67
CA VAL A 42 10.34 9.50 -0.48
C VAL A 42 10.20 11.01 -0.29
N LEU A 43 9.53 11.45 0.78
CA LEU A 43 9.30 12.87 1.05
C LEU A 43 10.58 13.73 1.10
N PRO A 44 11.72 13.25 1.67
CA PRO A 44 12.96 14.02 1.68
C PRO A 44 13.50 14.34 0.28
N ASN A 45 13.16 13.50 -0.73
CA ASN A 45 13.61 13.69 -2.11
C ASN A 45 12.72 14.66 -2.91
N ILE A 46 11.57 15.08 -2.39
CA ILE A 46 10.71 16.07 -3.03
C ILE A 46 11.23 17.47 -2.70
N THR A 47 11.72 18.21 -3.70
CA THR A 47 12.30 19.56 -3.52
C THR A 47 11.26 20.68 -3.43
N SER A 48 10.10 20.50 -4.05
CA SER A 48 9.01 21.48 -3.99
C SER A 48 8.21 21.31 -2.70
N ASP A 49 8.17 22.34 -1.85
CA ASP A 49 7.40 22.32 -0.60
C ASP A 49 5.92 22.03 -0.84
N TYR A 50 5.32 22.64 -1.88
CA TYR A 50 3.92 22.40 -2.26
C TYR A 50 3.66 20.93 -2.62
N ARG A 51 4.52 20.32 -3.44
CA ARG A 51 4.38 18.89 -3.78
C ARG A 51 4.62 17.99 -2.57
N ARG A 52 5.54 18.36 -1.70
CA ARG A 52 5.85 17.60 -0.48
C ARG A 52 4.66 17.62 0.49
N GLU A 53 4.05 18.78 0.70
CA GLU A 53 2.86 18.93 1.53
C GLU A 53 1.69 18.13 0.96
N ARG A 54 1.43 18.21 -0.34
CA ARG A 54 0.41 17.40 -1.01
C ARG A 54 0.67 15.89 -0.87
N ALA A 55 1.90 15.43 -1.12
CA ALA A 55 2.27 14.03 -0.96
C ALA A 55 2.11 13.55 0.49
N ASN A 56 2.36 14.43 1.47
CA ASN A 56 2.14 14.17 2.88
C ASN A 56 0.64 14.06 3.23
N ASP A 57 -0.21 14.91 2.67
CA ASP A 57 -1.67 14.84 2.83
C ASP A 57 -2.27 13.58 2.19
N GLU A 58 -1.61 13.07 1.15
CA GLU A 58 -2.00 11.83 0.47
C GLU A 58 -1.66 10.57 1.27
N LEU A 59 -0.78 10.66 2.28
CA LEU A 59 -0.37 9.50 3.08
C LEU A 59 -1.56 8.83 3.76
N PRO A 60 -1.49 7.50 3.93
CA PRO A 60 -2.57 6.80 4.58
C PRO A 60 -2.61 7.22 6.05
N GLN A 61 -3.75 7.73 6.48
CA GLN A 61 -3.97 8.08 7.88
C GLN A 61 -4.02 6.79 8.68
N SER A 62 -3.01 6.59 9.52
CA SER A 62 -2.94 5.45 10.44
C SER A 62 -3.97 5.68 11.56
N ALA A 63 -5.26 5.46 11.29
CA ALA A 63 -6.30 5.61 12.29
C ALA A 63 -6.18 4.49 13.33
N ALA A 64 -6.24 4.84 14.62
CA ALA A 64 -6.42 3.89 15.72
C ALA A 64 -7.83 3.27 15.76
N GLY A 65 -8.66 3.58 14.76
CA GLY A 65 -10.03 3.11 14.63
C GLY A 65 -10.10 1.62 14.26
N ARG A 66 -11.06 0.91 14.85
CA ARG A 66 -11.31 -0.51 14.57
C ARG A 66 -11.98 -0.75 13.21
N THR A 67 -12.57 0.27 12.60
CA THR A 67 -13.29 0.17 11.32
C THR A 67 -12.34 0.23 10.14
N ILE A 68 -12.53 -0.68 9.17
CA ILE A 68 -11.77 -0.67 7.91
C ILE A 68 -12.23 0.53 7.07
N MET A 69 -11.33 1.50 6.90
CA MET A 69 -11.61 2.74 6.17
C MET A 69 -11.34 2.60 4.66
N THR A 70 -10.34 1.81 4.29
CA THR A 70 -9.90 1.68 2.89
C THR A 70 -10.82 0.72 2.14
N THR A 71 -11.57 1.24 1.16
CA THR A 71 -12.43 0.45 0.26
C THR A 71 -11.87 0.37 -1.16
N GLU A 72 -10.90 1.23 -1.51
CA GLU A 72 -10.29 1.27 -2.84
C GLU A 72 -8.76 1.39 -2.73
N PRO A 73 -8.00 0.81 -3.68
CA PRO A 73 -6.56 0.99 -3.74
C PRO A 73 -6.21 2.48 -3.93
N LYS A 74 -5.30 2.99 -3.11
CA LYS A 74 -4.81 4.37 -3.24
C LYS A 74 -3.36 4.37 -3.69
N PHE A 75 -3.08 5.10 -4.76
CA PHE A 75 -1.72 5.37 -5.18
C PHE A 75 -1.14 6.54 -4.39
N ILE A 76 0.06 6.35 -3.84
CA ILE A 76 0.69 7.28 -2.90
C ILE A 76 2.20 7.35 -3.21
N PRO A 77 2.75 8.51 -3.61
CA PRO A 77 2.03 9.72 -3.99
C PRO A 77 1.25 9.56 -5.31
N GLU A 78 0.37 10.51 -5.63
CA GLU A 78 -0.39 10.48 -6.89
C GLU A 78 0.55 10.53 -8.11
N GLU A 79 1.59 11.36 -8.06
CA GLU A 79 2.67 11.40 -9.06
C GLU A 79 3.91 10.68 -8.52
N ALA A 80 4.58 9.88 -9.35
CA ALA A 80 5.80 9.18 -8.92
C ALA A 80 6.93 10.17 -8.58
N VAL A 81 7.67 9.88 -7.51
CA VAL A 81 8.73 10.75 -6.99
C VAL A 81 10.09 10.14 -7.29
N GLU A 82 11.01 10.93 -7.87
CA GLU A 82 12.41 10.53 -8.04
C GLU A 82 13.09 10.40 -6.67
N VAL A 83 13.72 9.25 -6.43
CA VAL A 83 14.52 8.94 -5.25
C VAL A 83 15.94 8.62 -5.71
N ARG A 84 16.92 9.17 -5.01
CA ARG A 84 18.34 8.90 -5.24
C ARG A 84 18.88 8.07 -4.09
N LEU A 85 19.39 6.88 -4.39
CA LEU A 85 20.09 6.05 -3.43
C LEU A 85 21.61 6.21 -3.56
N ASP A 86 22.32 5.82 -2.52
CA ASP A 86 23.78 5.76 -2.51
C ASP A 86 24.30 4.93 -3.71
N GLY A 87 25.37 5.41 -4.34
CA GLY A 87 25.96 4.73 -5.51
C GLY A 87 25.34 5.10 -6.87
N ASN A 88 24.82 6.33 -7.02
CA ASN A 88 24.27 6.88 -8.28
C ASN A 88 23.03 6.18 -8.85
N SER A 89 22.31 5.39 -8.05
CA SER A 89 21.06 4.77 -8.49
C SER A 89 19.90 5.77 -8.36
N VAL A 90 19.18 5.98 -9.46
CA VAL A 90 18.02 6.89 -9.53
C VAL A 90 16.82 6.10 -10.04
N PHE A 91 15.71 6.19 -9.33
CA PHE A 91 14.42 5.62 -9.75
C PHE A 91 13.28 6.51 -9.29
N ARG A 92 12.12 6.34 -9.88
CA ARG A 92 10.86 6.97 -9.45
C ARG A 92 10.05 5.94 -8.69
N VAL A 93 9.48 6.34 -7.57
CA VAL A 93 8.69 5.45 -6.72
C VAL A 93 7.26 5.92 -6.59
N ARG A 94 6.36 4.94 -6.62
CA ARG A 94 4.95 5.10 -6.29
C ARG A 94 4.47 3.86 -5.55
N MET A 95 3.77 4.05 -4.45
CA MET A 95 3.23 2.94 -3.64
C MET A 95 1.73 2.80 -3.86
N ILE A 96 1.21 1.61 -3.59
CA ILE A 96 -0.22 1.30 -3.68
C ILE A 96 -0.65 0.69 -2.35
N ASP A 97 -1.49 1.41 -1.60
CA ASP A 97 -2.12 0.87 -0.38
C ASP A 97 -3.35 0.05 -0.79
N CYS A 98 -3.27 -1.26 -0.62
CA CYS A 98 -4.37 -2.17 -0.93
C CYS A 98 -5.29 -2.35 0.27
N VAL A 99 -6.58 -2.55 -0.02
CA VAL A 99 -7.52 -3.05 0.98
C VAL A 99 -6.98 -4.36 1.56
N GLY A 100 -6.94 -4.47 2.89
CA GLY A 100 -6.41 -5.67 3.52
C GLY A 100 -7.36 -6.86 3.34
N TYR A 101 -6.79 -8.07 3.21
CA TYR A 101 -7.59 -9.29 3.26
C TYR A 101 -8.31 -9.39 4.61
N ILE A 102 -9.60 -9.72 4.55
CA ILE A 102 -10.41 -9.94 5.74
C ILE A 102 -9.94 -11.20 6.45
N VAL A 103 -9.84 -11.10 7.78
CA VAL A 103 -9.63 -12.24 8.67
C VAL A 103 -10.82 -12.32 9.63
N PRO A 104 -11.25 -13.52 10.08
CA PRO A 104 -12.48 -13.70 10.85
C PRO A 104 -12.61 -12.75 12.05
N SER A 105 -11.49 -12.52 12.76
CA SER A 105 -11.42 -11.69 13.97
C SER A 105 -11.32 -10.17 13.71
N SER A 106 -11.42 -9.74 12.45
CA SER A 106 -11.38 -8.31 12.09
C SER A 106 -12.77 -7.67 12.20
N LEU A 107 -12.85 -6.43 12.71
CA LEU A 107 -14.12 -5.69 12.78
C LEU A 107 -14.27 -4.82 11.53
N GLY A 108 -15.50 -4.67 11.02
CA GLY A 108 -15.83 -3.70 9.96
C GLY A 108 -16.15 -4.26 8.57
N TYR A 109 -16.22 -5.59 8.41
CA TYR A 109 -16.72 -6.25 7.20
C TYR A 109 -18.20 -6.69 7.30
N ILE A 110 -18.81 -6.58 8.49
CA ILE A 110 -20.24 -6.77 8.74
C ILE A 110 -20.83 -5.43 9.17
N GLU A 111 -21.94 -5.04 8.57
CA GLU A 111 -22.70 -3.84 8.88
C GLU A 111 -24.19 -4.22 8.99
N ASN A 112 -24.83 -3.89 10.13
CA ASN A 112 -26.23 -4.26 10.41
C ASN A 112 -26.51 -5.78 10.27
N ASP A 113 -25.62 -6.63 10.80
CA ASP A 113 -25.69 -8.10 10.71
C ASP A 113 -25.69 -8.67 9.27
N GLN A 114 -25.34 -7.85 8.27
CA GLN A 114 -25.15 -8.27 6.89
C GLN A 114 -23.71 -7.99 6.42
N PRO A 115 -23.19 -8.77 5.45
CA PRO A 115 -21.93 -8.43 4.81
C PRO A 115 -21.94 -7.02 4.25
N ARG A 116 -20.88 -6.25 4.54
CA ARG A 116 -20.74 -4.89 4.04
C ARG A 116 -20.55 -4.91 2.52
N MET A 117 -21.37 -4.13 1.82
CA MET A 117 -21.26 -3.93 0.38
C MET A 117 -20.47 -2.65 0.09
N VAL A 118 -19.63 -2.66 -0.95
CA VAL A 118 -18.83 -1.51 -1.36
C VAL A 118 -18.86 -1.33 -2.87
N MET A 119 -18.79 -0.08 -3.31
CA MET A 119 -18.48 0.25 -4.70
C MET A 119 -16.98 0.05 -4.92
N THR A 120 -16.61 -0.39 -6.12
CA THR A 120 -15.22 -0.54 -6.53
C THR A 120 -15.07 0.01 -7.95
N PRO A 121 -13.86 0.41 -8.38
CA PRO A 121 -13.64 0.82 -9.77
C PRO A 121 -13.69 -0.35 -10.76
N TRP A 122 -13.89 -1.58 -10.29
CA TRP A 122 -13.84 -2.80 -11.11
C TRP A 122 -15.23 -3.35 -11.48
N TYR A 123 -16.29 -2.85 -10.84
CA TYR A 123 -17.66 -3.32 -11.01
C TYR A 123 -18.63 -2.15 -10.97
N ASP A 124 -19.66 -2.20 -11.82
CA ASP A 124 -20.71 -1.18 -11.88
C ASP A 124 -21.74 -1.31 -10.74
N GLU A 125 -21.84 -2.50 -10.13
CA GLU A 125 -22.72 -2.79 -9.00
C GLU A 125 -21.92 -2.96 -7.69
N PRO A 126 -22.52 -2.65 -6.53
CA PRO A 126 -21.88 -2.93 -5.25
C PRO A 126 -21.55 -4.42 -5.11
N VAL A 127 -20.35 -4.72 -4.62
CA VAL A 127 -19.91 -6.10 -4.33
C VAL A 127 -19.61 -6.26 -2.84
N LEU A 128 -19.49 -7.51 -2.39
CA LEU A 128 -19.11 -7.80 -1.01
C LEU A 128 -17.69 -7.28 -0.73
N PHE A 129 -17.47 -6.76 0.49
CA PHE A 129 -16.20 -6.17 0.89
C PHE A 129 -15.00 -7.15 0.77
N ASP A 130 -15.20 -8.41 1.13
CA ASP A 130 -14.18 -9.47 1.02
C ASP A 130 -13.77 -9.72 -0.43
N MET A 131 -14.75 -9.80 -1.34
CA MET A 131 -14.54 -9.93 -2.77
C MET A 131 -13.81 -8.72 -3.35
N ALA A 132 -14.20 -7.51 -2.94
CA ALA A 132 -13.52 -6.28 -3.34
C ALA A 132 -12.04 -6.28 -2.93
N ALA A 133 -11.73 -6.72 -1.70
CA ALA A 133 -10.37 -6.80 -1.19
C ALA A 133 -9.53 -7.83 -1.97
N GLU A 134 -10.09 -9.00 -2.28
CA GLU A 134 -9.39 -10.03 -3.05
C GLU A 134 -9.08 -9.58 -4.48
N ILE A 135 -10.09 -9.06 -5.17
CA ILE A 135 -9.96 -8.64 -6.57
C ILE A 135 -9.04 -7.42 -6.68
N GLY A 136 -9.21 -6.43 -5.80
CA GLY A 136 -8.34 -5.26 -5.75
C GLY A 136 -6.89 -5.65 -5.53
N THR A 137 -6.61 -6.54 -4.59
CA THR A 137 -5.24 -7.01 -4.34
C THR A 137 -4.66 -7.76 -5.54
N ARG A 138 -5.44 -8.66 -6.16
CA ARG A 138 -5.01 -9.40 -7.35
C ARG A 138 -4.65 -8.46 -8.50
N LYS A 139 -5.49 -7.45 -8.75
CA LYS A 139 -5.25 -6.46 -9.82
C LYS A 139 -4.04 -5.59 -9.52
N VAL A 140 -3.86 -5.12 -8.30
CA VAL A 140 -2.69 -4.32 -7.93
C VAL A 140 -1.39 -5.10 -8.15
N ILE A 141 -1.34 -6.37 -7.74
CA ILE A 141 -0.14 -7.20 -7.91
C ILE A 141 0.14 -7.47 -9.40
N ASN A 142 -0.88 -7.82 -10.17
CA ASN A 142 -0.69 -8.28 -11.56
C ASN A 142 -0.58 -7.14 -12.58
N GLU A 143 -1.22 -6.01 -12.32
CA GLU A 143 -1.43 -4.95 -13.34
C GLU A 143 -0.76 -3.63 -12.95
N HIS A 144 -0.46 -3.40 -11.67
CA HIS A 144 -0.03 -2.08 -11.19
C HIS A 144 1.23 -2.08 -10.33
N SER A 145 1.88 -3.23 -10.11
CA SER A 145 3.07 -3.33 -9.27
C SER A 145 4.24 -3.93 -10.05
N THR A 146 5.41 -3.33 -9.92
CA THR A 146 6.68 -3.97 -10.31
C THR A 146 7.26 -4.77 -9.16
N ILE A 147 6.94 -4.39 -7.92
CA ILE A 147 7.32 -5.10 -6.68
C ILE A 147 6.08 -5.32 -5.82
N GLY A 148 5.80 -6.57 -5.46
CA GLY A 148 4.78 -6.92 -4.46
C GLY A 148 5.40 -7.13 -3.08
N LEU A 149 4.89 -6.42 -2.07
CA LEU A 149 5.28 -6.60 -0.67
C LEU A 149 4.12 -7.15 0.14
N VAL A 150 4.29 -8.35 0.68
CA VAL A 150 3.31 -8.95 1.59
C VAL A 150 3.68 -8.61 3.03
N VAL A 151 2.79 -7.91 3.73
CA VAL A 151 2.98 -7.50 5.14
C VAL A 151 2.07 -8.34 6.03
N THR A 152 2.70 -9.16 6.88
CA THR A 152 2.04 -10.03 7.85
C THR A 152 2.48 -9.68 9.27
N THR A 153 1.71 -10.15 10.26
CA THR A 153 2.05 -10.03 11.68
C THR A 153 1.85 -11.38 12.36
N ASP A 154 2.62 -11.62 13.43
CA ASP A 154 2.41 -12.74 14.34
C ASP A 154 1.32 -12.45 15.40
N GLY A 155 0.69 -11.26 15.33
CA GLY A 155 -0.32 -10.80 16.27
C GLY A 155 0.24 -9.96 17.42
N SER A 156 1.57 -9.81 17.55
CA SER A 156 2.19 -9.05 18.65
C SER A 156 1.93 -7.54 18.62
N ILE A 157 1.51 -7.01 17.46
CA ILE A 157 1.31 -5.57 17.22
C ILE A 157 -0.14 -5.20 16.88
N SER A 158 -1.08 -6.15 16.97
CA SER A 158 -2.48 -5.92 16.66
C SER A 158 -3.41 -6.63 17.65
N ASP A 159 -4.65 -6.17 17.73
CA ASP A 159 -5.69 -6.83 18.55
C ASP A 159 -6.21 -8.15 17.92
N ILE A 160 -5.56 -8.66 16.87
CA ILE A 160 -5.98 -9.86 16.14
C ILE A 160 -5.01 -11.00 16.45
N PRO A 161 -5.41 -12.00 17.27
CA PRO A 161 -4.58 -13.17 17.54
C PRO A 161 -4.47 -14.08 16.31
N ARG A 162 -3.45 -14.95 16.30
CA ARG A 162 -3.13 -15.88 15.19
C ARG A 162 -3.84 -17.24 15.28
N GLU A 163 -4.87 -17.37 16.12
CA GLU A 163 -5.59 -18.65 16.33
C GLU A 163 -6.44 -19.08 15.13
#